data_AF-A0ABD2FUS5-F1
#
_entry.id   AF-A0ABD2FUS5-F1
#
_cell.length_a   1.000
_cell.length_b   1.000
_cell.length_c   1.000
_cell.angle_alpha   90.00
_cell.angle_beta   90.00
_cell.angle_gamma   90.00
#
_symmetry.space_group_name_H-M   'P 1'
#
loop_
_entity.id
_entity.type
_entity.pdbx_description
1 polymer ?
#
loop_
_entity_poly.entity_id
_entity_poly.type
_entity_poly.pdbx_seq_one_letter_code
_entity_poly.pdbx_strand_id
1 'polypeptide(L)'
;MKVEGLQEDGASPGGRSPPQLDGGPEASERCMSRLLSAVESELTAGREKGDPTERELKVTLEDAELWRKFQTLTNEMIVTKNGRRMFPVLRVSVSGLDPRSMYSVLLDFVPVDGCRWKFVNGEWVSGGRAEGRGQGGVYVHPDSPNFGAHWMKGAVTFNKVKLTNKVNGGGQVRTL
;
A
#
# COMPACT_ATOMS: atom_id res chain seq x y z
N MET A 1 -13.74 21.62 -24.53
CA MET A 1 -14.56 22.75 -24.99
C MET A 1 -13.80 24.03 -24.65
N LYS A 2 -13.74 24.95 -25.61
CA LYS A 2 -12.92 26.18 -25.75
C LYS A 2 -13.27 27.21 -24.64
N VAL A 3 -12.32 27.73 -23.84
CA VAL A 3 -11.42 28.91 -23.95
C VAL A 3 -12.10 30.29 -23.83
N GLU A 4 -11.57 31.06 -22.87
CA GLU A 4 -11.36 32.54 -22.74
C GLU A 4 -12.38 33.55 -22.18
N GLY A 5 -11.80 34.50 -21.43
CA GLY A 5 -12.30 35.82 -20.99
C GLY A 5 -12.12 36.00 -19.47
N LEU A 6 -11.56 37.06 -18.89
CA LEU A 6 -10.98 38.34 -19.32
C LEU A 6 -10.19 38.89 -18.10
N GLN A 7 -9.15 39.68 -18.36
CA GLN A 7 -8.28 40.34 -17.39
C GLN A 7 -8.76 41.79 -17.17
N GLU A 8 -8.70 42.30 -15.93
CA GLU A 8 -8.55 43.74 -15.66
C GLU A 8 -7.61 43.97 -14.46
N ASP A 9 -6.73 44.95 -14.66
CA ASP A 9 -5.66 45.41 -13.77
C ASP A 9 -6.16 46.32 -12.64
N GLY A 10 -5.50 46.25 -11.48
CA GLY A 10 -5.68 47.21 -10.39
C GLY A 10 -4.53 47.14 -9.39
N ALA A 11 -3.58 48.06 -9.49
CA ALA A 11 -2.41 48.16 -8.61
C ALA A 11 -2.57 49.25 -7.53
N SER A 12 -2.32 48.92 -6.25
CA SER A 12 -1.56 49.75 -5.29
C SER A 12 -1.39 49.09 -3.92
N PRO A 13 -0.39 49.51 -3.10
CA PRO A 13 0.38 48.59 -2.26
C PRO A 13 0.15 48.75 -0.75
N GLY A 14 0.63 47.76 0.01
CA GLY A 14 1.02 47.95 1.41
C GLY A 14 0.21 47.15 2.43
N GLY A 15 0.65 45.93 2.72
CA GLY A 15 0.21 45.15 3.88
C GLY A 15 1.22 44.08 4.20
N ARG A 16 2.03 44.28 5.26
CA ARG A 16 2.93 43.27 5.81
C ARG A 16 2.07 42.14 6.42
N SER A 17 2.07 40.98 5.79
CA SER A 17 1.51 39.75 6.36
C SER A 17 2.59 39.01 7.17
N PRO A 18 2.25 38.39 8.31
CA PRO A 18 3.18 37.60 9.13
C PRO A 18 3.55 36.28 8.41
N PRO A 19 4.68 35.63 8.76
CA PRO A 19 5.12 34.44 8.06
C PRO A 19 4.10 33.32 8.24
N GLN A 20 3.53 32.85 7.14
CA GLN A 20 2.80 31.59 7.13
C GLN A 20 3.79 30.47 7.40
N LEU A 21 3.58 29.75 8.50
CA LEU A 21 4.16 28.43 8.70
C LEU A 21 3.50 27.50 7.68
N ASP A 22 4.17 27.33 6.54
CA ASP A 22 3.81 26.35 5.52
C ASP A 22 4.05 24.94 6.07
N GLY A 23 3.08 24.45 6.83
CA GLY A 23 2.97 23.05 7.23
C GLY A 23 2.46 22.23 6.06
N GLY A 24 3.28 22.12 5.01
CA GLY A 24 2.95 21.39 3.79
C GLY A 24 2.82 19.87 4.02
N PRO A 25 2.11 19.16 3.12
CA PRO A 25 1.97 17.70 3.13
C PRO A 25 3.33 16.95 3.09
N GLU A 26 4.41 17.64 2.70
CA GLU A 26 5.78 17.13 2.64
C GLU A 26 6.33 16.61 3.99
N ALA A 27 5.91 17.19 5.12
CA ALA A 27 6.38 16.74 6.44
C ALA A 27 5.84 15.34 6.79
N SER A 28 4.59 15.06 6.39
CA SER A 28 3.95 13.75 6.57
C SER A 28 4.58 12.70 5.64
N GLU A 29 4.87 13.08 4.40
CA GLU A 29 5.52 12.23 3.40
C GLU A 29 6.97 11.86 3.76
N ARG A 30 7.73 12.82 4.31
CA ARG A 30 9.08 12.57 4.87
C ARG A 30 9.04 11.66 6.09
N CYS A 31 7.97 11.73 6.90
CA CYS A 31 7.82 10.88 8.07
C CYS A 31 7.54 9.42 7.66
N MET A 32 6.62 9.21 6.73
CA MET A 32 6.31 7.87 6.25
C MET A 32 7.49 7.22 5.51
N SER A 33 8.20 7.96 4.65
CA SER A 33 9.39 7.43 3.97
C SER A 33 10.50 7.02 4.93
N ARG A 34 10.72 7.78 6.01
CA ARG A 34 11.66 7.39 7.09
C ARG A 34 11.19 6.18 7.87
N LEU A 35 9.89 6.05 8.15
CA LEU A 35 9.33 4.87 8.80
C LEU A 35 9.47 3.63 7.92
N LEU A 36 9.17 3.72 6.62
CA LEU A 36 9.34 2.61 5.69
C LEU A 36 10.80 2.20 5.55
N SER A 37 11.71 3.17 5.42
CA SER A 37 13.15 2.89 5.36
C SER A 37 13.66 2.27 6.67
N ALA A 38 13.18 2.71 7.82
CA ALA A 38 13.54 2.11 9.11
C ALA A 38 12.99 0.68 9.21
N VAL A 39 11.74 0.44 8.78
CA VAL A 39 11.15 -0.91 8.75
C VAL A 39 11.92 -1.82 7.78
N GLU A 40 12.26 -1.36 6.58
CA GLU A 40 13.09 -2.11 5.62
C GLU A 40 14.49 -2.43 6.18
N SER A 41 15.09 -1.46 6.87
CA SER A 41 16.38 -1.64 7.54
C SER A 41 16.29 -2.66 8.68
N GLU A 42 15.24 -2.61 9.51
CA GLU A 42 15.00 -3.57 10.60
C GLU A 42 14.64 -4.97 10.06
N LEU A 43 13.86 -5.07 8.98
CA LEU A 43 13.58 -6.35 8.30
C LEU A 43 14.86 -6.98 7.74
N THR A 44 15.76 -6.15 7.19
CA THR A 44 17.06 -6.61 6.68
C THR A 44 17.99 -7.02 7.82
N ALA A 45 18.04 -6.24 8.90
CA ALA A 45 18.85 -6.53 10.08
C ALA A 45 18.35 -7.76 10.85
N GLY A 46 17.03 -7.96 10.95
CA GLY A 46 16.41 -9.15 11.55
C GLY A 46 16.76 -10.44 10.80
N ARG A 47 16.94 -10.36 9.47
CA ARG A 47 17.41 -11.50 8.66
C ARG A 47 18.81 -11.98 9.04
N GLU A 48 19.68 -11.09 9.53
CA GLU A 48 21.05 -11.40 9.94
C GLU A 48 21.17 -11.77 11.42
N LYS A 49 20.19 -11.37 12.26
CA LYS A 49 20.17 -11.63 13.72
C LYS A 49 19.20 -12.73 14.16
N GLY A 50 18.56 -13.42 13.20
CA GLY A 50 17.44 -14.33 13.40
C GLY A 50 17.36 -14.96 14.78
N ASP A 51 16.34 -14.57 15.55
CA ASP A 51 16.01 -15.25 16.78
C ASP A 51 15.85 -16.74 16.43
N PRO A 52 16.56 -17.67 17.10
CA PRO A 52 16.44 -19.09 16.82
C PRO A 52 14.99 -19.62 16.93
N THR A 53 14.07 -18.89 17.59
CA THR A 53 12.63 -19.19 17.62
C THR A 53 11.86 -18.81 16.34
N GLU A 54 12.36 -17.88 15.51
CA GLU A 54 11.72 -17.48 14.24
C GLU A 54 12.03 -18.42 13.06
N ARG A 55 12.90 -19.43 13.26
CA ARG A 55 13.26 -20.41 12.22
C ARG A 55 12.07 -21.23 11.72
N GLU A 56 10.97 -21.25 12.46
CA GLU A 56 9.73 -21.94 12.10
C GLU A 56 8.64 -21.00 11.55
N LEU A 57 8.95 -19.70 11.38
CA LEU A 57 8.00 -18.73 10.84
C LEU A 57 7.55 -19.16 9.44
N LYS A 58 6.24 -19.38 9.31
CA LYS A 58 5.61 -19.78 8.06
C LYS A 58 4.33 -18.98 7.85
N VAL A 59 4.15 -18.52 6.61
CA VAL A 59 2.96 -17.81 6.15
C VAL A 59 2.42 -18.56 4.94
N THR A 60 1.16 -18.98 5.00
CA THR A 60 0.50 -19.71 3.91
C THR A 60 -0.72 -18.96 3.41
N LEU A 61 -0.84 -18.81 2.09
CA LEU A 61 -2.02 -18.26 1.44
C LEU A 61 -3.21 -19.23 1.61
N GLU A 62 -4.28 -18.73 2.20
CA GLU A 62 -5.57 -19.44 2.24
C GLU A 62 -6.29 -19.32 0.89
N ASP A 63 -7.15 -20.30 0.58
CA ASP A 63 -7.92 -20.34 -0.67
C ASP A 63 -7.03 -20.26 -1.93
N ALA A 64 -5.80 -20.79 -1.86
CA ALA A 64 -4.79 -20.67 -2.92
C ALA A 64 -5.25 -21.20 -4.28
N GLU A 65 -6.14 -22.20 -4.32
CA GLU A 65 -6.72 -22.69 -5.57
C GLU A 65 -7.61 -21.65 -6.26
N LEU A 66 -8.36 -20.84 -5.49
CA LEU A 66 -9.15 -19.75 -6.04
C LEU A 66 -8.24 -18.69 -6.64
N TRP A 67 -7.20 -18.29 -5.90
CA TRP A 67 -6.17 -17.37 -6.39
C TRP A 67 -5.51 -17.88 -7.68
N ARG A 68 -5.21 -19.19 -7.76
CA ARG A 68 -4.64 -19.81 -8.97
C ARG A 68 -5.59 -19.74 -10.17
N LYS A 69 -6.90 -19.94 -9.97
CA LYS A 69 -7.91 -19.79 -11.04
C LYS A 69 -7.91 -18.36 -11.59
N PHE A 70 -7.87 -17.36 -10.72
CA PHE A 70 -7.76 -15.94 -11.13
C PHE A 70 -6.42 -15.64 -11.81
N GLN A 71 -5.32 -16.19 -11.29
CA GLN A 71 -3.99 -16.00 -11.87
C GLN A 71 -3.91 -16.52 -13.31
N THR A 72 -4.48 -17.70 -13.59
CA THR A 72 -4.47 -18.29 -14.95
C THR A 72 -5.17 -17.39 -15.98
N LEU A 73 -6.08 -16.52 -15.55
CA LEU A 73 -6.82 -15.59 -16.41
C LEU A 73 -6.26 -14.17 -16.38
N THR A 74 -5.08 -13.96 -15.79
CA THR A 74 -4.51 -12.63 -15.47
C THR A 74 -5.42 -11.87 -14.50
N ASN A 75 -5.17 -12.03 -13.20
CA ASN A 75 -6.03 -11.45 -12.18
C ASN A 75 -6.08 -9.91 -12.26
N GLU A 76 -7.29 -9.35 -12.20
CA GLU A 76 -7.52 -7.91 -12.28
C GLU A 76 -8.13 -7.38 -10.97
N MET A 77 -7.59 -6.27 -10.49
CA MET A 77 -8.10 -5.58 -9.31
C MET A 77 -8.67 -4.22 -9.69
N ILE A 78 -9.91 -3.96 -9.28
CA ILE A 78 -10.58 -2.68 -9.52
C ILE A 78 -10.07 -1.66 -8.50
N VAL A 79 -9.69 -0.48 -8.99
CA VAL A 79 -9.40 0.71 -8.16
C VAL A 79 -10.46 1.78 -8.37
N THR A 80 -10.85 2.48 -7.30
CA THR A 80 -11.79 3.61 -7.39
C THR A 80 -11.35 4.78 -6.52
N LYS A 81 -11.88 5.99 -6.77
CA LYS A 81 -11.58 7.20 -5.98
C LYS A 81 -11.79 7.01 -4.46
N ASN A 82 -12.82 6.27 -4.07
CA ASN A 82 -13.18 6.02 -2.67
C ASN A 82 -12.59 4.70 -2.13
N GLY A 83 -11.77 4.04 -2.94
CA GLY A 83 -11.20 2.74 -2.63
C GLY A 83 -12.18 1.58 -2.86
N ARG A 84 -11.70 0.47 -3.42
CA ARG A 84 -12.47 -0.75 -3.64
C ARG A 84 -11.81 -1.93 -2.92
N ARG A 85 -12.60 -2.77 -2.24
CA ARG A 85 -12.07 -3.99 -1.61
C ARG A 85 -11.61 -5.00 -2.65
N MET A 86 -10.57 -5.75 -2.32
CA MET A 86 -10.05 -6.81 -3.17
C MET A 86 -11.02 -7.98 -3.29
N PHE A 87 -10.96 -8.66 -4.45
CA PHE A 87 -11.51 -9.99 -4.63
C PHE A 87 -10.54 -10.81 -5.50
N PRO A 88 -10.16 -12.04 -5.11
CA PRO A 88 -10.44 -12.66 -3.81
C PRO A 88 -9.87 -11.86 -2.63
N VAL A 89 -10.43 -12.07 -1.43
CA VAL A 89 -9.91 -11.43 -0.21
C VAL A 89 -8.60 -12.10 0.17
N LEU A 90 -7.55 -11.33 0.44
CA LEU A 90 -6.28 -11.86 0.91
C LEU A 90 -6.43 -12.38 2.35
N ARG A 91 -6.16 -13.67 2.52
CA ARG A 91 -6.20 -14.39 3.80
C ARG A 91 -4.92 -15.20 3.92
N VAL A 92 -4.24 -15.10 5.06
CA VAL A 92 -3.01 -15.85 5.30
C VAL A 92 -3.06 -16.51 6.67
N SER A 93 -2.64 -17.77 6.75
CA SER A 93 -2.39 -18.44 8.02
C SER A 93 -0.92 -18.26 8.39
N VAL A 94 -0.68 -17.92 9.65
CA VAL A 94 0.66 -17.66 10.19
C VAL A 94 0.96 -18.68 11.28
N SER A 95 2.18 -19.20 11.31
CA SER A 95 2.67 -20.09 12.37
C SER A 95 4.15 -19.80 12.67
N GLY A 96 4.64 -20.22 13.84
CA GLY A 96 6.05 -20.07 14.23
C GLY A 96 6.43 -18.69 14.78
N LEU A 97 5.46 -17.84 15.13
CA LEU A 97 5.70 -16.64 15.92
C LEU A 97 5.87 -17.02 17.40
N ASP A 98 6.68 -16.28 18.17
CA ASP A 98 6.63 -16.38 19.63
C ASP A 98 5.24 -15.95 20.13
N PRO A 99 4.47 -16.84 20.80
CA PRO A 99 3.12 -16.53 21.28
C PRO A 99 3.05 -15.31 22.22
N ARG A 100 4.14 -14.96 22.91
CA ARG A 100 4.18 -13.90 23.95
C ARG A 100 4.72 -12.57 23.45
N SER A 101 5.30 -12.55 22.25
CA SER A 101 5.82 -11.33 21.63
C SER A 101 4.75 -10.57 20.85
N MET A 102 4.91 -9.24 20.75
CA MET A 102 3.98 -8.35 20.05
C MET A 102 4.44 -8.10 18.60
N TYR A 103 3.54 -8.29 17.65
CA TYR A 103 3.78 -8.14 16.22
C TYR A 103 2.77 -7.17 15.60
N SER A 104 3.22 -6.39 14.63
CA SER A 104 2.36 -5.65 13.72
C SER A 104 2.37 -6.32 12.35
N VAL A 105 1.20 -6.47 11.74
CA VAL A 105 1.07 -7.06 10.39
C VAL A 105 0.70 -5.96 9.41
N LEU A 106 1.47 -5.86 8.32
CA LEU A 106 1.32 -4.84 7.30
C LEU A 106 1.13 -5.48 5.92
N LEU A 107 0.50 -4.75 5.01
CA LEU A 107 0.32 -5.12 3.60
C LEU A 107 0.69 -3.95 2.70
N ASP A 108 1.58 -4.19 1.75
CA ASP A 108 1.92 -3.28 0.67
C ASP A 108 1.78 -3.99 -0.70
N PHE A 109 1.92 -3.23 -1.78
CA PHE A 109 1.88 -3.76 -3.15
C PHE A 109 3.10 -3.29 -3.92
N VAL A 110 3.78 -4.25 -4.54
CA VAL A 110 4.96 -4.01 -5.37
C VAL A 110 4.60 -4.36 -6.81
N PRO A 111 4.73 -3.40 -7.76
CA PRO A 111 4.68 -3.70 -9.18
C PRO A 111 5.55 -4.89 -9.57
N VAL A 112 4.92 -5.81 -10.28
CA VAL A 112 5.52 -7.05 -10.79
C VAL A 112 6.57 -6.74 -11.87
N ASP A 113 6.33 -5.72 -12.69
CA ASP A 113 7.23 -5.26 -13.73
C ASP A 113 7.17 -3.73 -13.91
N GLY A 114 8.01 -3.21 -14.81
CA GLY A 114 8.02 -1.81 -15.22
C GLY A 114 7.17 -1.53 -16.45
N CYS A 115 6.20 -2.37 -16.78
CA CYS A 115 5.38 -2.26 -17.98
C CYS A 115 4.05 -1.57 -17.70
N ARG A 116 3.62 -0.72 -18.63
CA ARG A 116 2.24 -0.26 -18.69
C ARG A 116 1.44 -1.26 -19.50
N TRP A 117 0.48 -1.92 -18.88
CA TRP A 117 -0.34 -2.93 -19.54
C TRP A 117 -1.58 -2.31 -20.21
N LYS A 118 -1.96 -2.86 -21.38
CA LYS A 118 -3.20 -2.53 -22.09
C LYS A 118 -3.92 -3.80 -22.52
N PHE A 119 -5.25 -3.80 -22.48
CA PHE A 119 -6.06 -4.92 -22.95
C PHE A 119 -6.53 -4.64 -24.38
N VAL A 120 -6.10 -5.46 -25.34
CA VAL A 120 -6.39 -5.31 -26.77
C VAL A 120 -6.78 -6.66 -27.34
N ASN A 121 -7.92 -6.74 -28.04
CA ASN A 121 -8.40 -7.95 -28.70
C ASN A 121 -8.49 -9.20 -27.80
N GLY A 122 -8.82 -9.02 -26.52
CA GLY A 122 -8.94 -10.14 -25.58
C GLY A 122 -7.64 -10.51 -24.86
N GLU A 123 -6.54 -9.79 -25.10
CA GLU A 123 -5.23 -10.11 -24.54
C GLU A 123 -4.59 -8.90 -23.83
N TRP A 124 -3.86 -9.19 -22.76
CA TRP A 124 -3.01 -8.23 -22.06
C TRP A 124 -1.67 -8.10 -22.79
N VAL A 125 -1.34 -6.90 -23.26
CA VAL A 125 -0.08 -6.62 -23.96
C VAL A 125 0.65 -5.44 -23.33
N SER A 126 1.99 -5.46 -23.42
CA SER A 126 2.81 -4.34 -22.94
C SER A 126 2.63 -3.13 -23.87
N GLY A 127 2.32 -1.98 -23.27
CA GLY A 127 2.06 -0.69 -23.94
C GLY A 127 3.18 0.33 -23.78
N GLY A 128 4.35 -0.10 -23.27
CA GLY A 128 5.49 0.76 -22.97
C GLY A 128 5.90 0.71 -21.49
N ARG A 129 6.69 1.70 -21.07
CA ARG A 129 7.19 1.80 -19.68
C ARG A 129 6.10 2.37 -18.77
N ALA A 130 5.94 1.78 -17.59
CA ALA A 130 5.11 2.33 -16.53
C ALA A 130 5.65 3.70 -16.08
N GLU A 131 4.75 4.63 -15.77
CA GLU A 131 5.11 5.89 -15.13
C GLU A 131 5.70 5.62 -13.73
N GLY A 132 6.56 6.51 -13.25
CA GLY A 132 7.20 6.37 -11.94
C GLY A 132 6.17 6.17 -10.83
N ARG A 133 6.46 5.27 -9.90
CA ARG A 133 5.57 4.96 -8.76
C ARG A 133 5.25 6.26 -8.00
N GLY A 134 3.98 6.53 -7.78
CA GLY A 134 3.61 7.42 -6.67
C GLY A 134 4.02 6.78 -5.34
N GLN A 135 4.13 7.59 -4.27
CA GLN A 135 4.38 7.05 -2.92
C GLN A 135 3.31 5.99 -2.61
N GLY A 136 3.72 4.72 -2.59
CA GLY A 136 2.86 3.59 -2.26
C GLY A 136 2.42 3.68 -0.81
N GLY A 137 1.18 3.29 -0.52
CA GLY A 137 0.67 3.26 0.84
C GLY A 137 0.87 1.89 1.48
N VAL A 138 1.16 1.86 2.78
CA VAL A 138 1.13 0.63 3.56
C VAL A 138 -0.18 0.55 4.33
N TYR A 139 -0.83 -0.60 4.29
CA TYR A 139 -1.98 -0.90 5.13
C TYR A 139 -1.53 -1.65 6.38
N VAL A 140 -1.83 -1.07 7.54
CA VAL A 140 -1.64 -1.75 8.82
C VAL A 140 -2.91 -2.55 9.14
N HIS A 141 -2.77 -3.83 9.43
CA HIS A 141 -3.91 -4.65 9.86
C HIS A 141 -4.50 -4.06 11.16
N PRO A 142 -5.83 -3.88 11.26
CA PRO A 142 -6.46 -3.15 12.38
C PRO A 142 -6.24 -3.79 13.75
N ASP A 143 -5.94 -5.09 13.78
CA ASP A 143 -5.62 -5.80 15.03
C ASP A 143 -4.19 -5.56 15.50
N SER A 144 -3.37 -4.83 14.73
CA SER A 144 -1.98 -4.52 15.10
C SER A 144 -1.88 -3.37 16.11
N PRO A 145 -0.90 -3.42 17.01
CA PRO A 145 -0.05 -4.58 17.31
C PRO A 145 -0.83 -5.64 18.12
N ASN A 146 -0.46 -6.92 17.98
CA ASN A 146 -1.02 -8.01 18.76
C ASN A 146 -0.01 -9.11 19.06
N PHE A 147 -0.33 -9.98 20.03
CA PHE A 147 0.50 -11.11 20.39
C PHE A 147 0.62 -12.13 19.25
N GLY A 148 1.76 -12.83 19.15
CA GLY A 148 1.92 -13.94 18.21
C GLY A 148 0.81 -14.99 18.34
N ALA A 149 0.34 -15.25 19.56
CA ALA A 149 -0.78 -16.14 19.82
C ALA A 149 -2.09 -15.71 19.12
N HIS A 150 -2.33 -14.40 19.00
CA HIS A 150 -3.49 -13.86 18.29
C HIS A 150 -3.38 -14.14 16.79
N TRP A 151 -2.22 -13.83 16.19
CA TRP A 151 -1.98 -13.99 14.76
C TRP A 151 -1.97 -15.44 14.30
N MET A 152 -1.60 -16.38 15.18
CA MET A 152 -1.58 -17.81 14.88
C MET A 152 -2.89 -18.53 15.23
N LYS A 153 -3.89 -17.84 15.83
CA LYS A 153 -5.18 -18.45 16.21
C LYS A 153 -6.04 -18.84 15.00
N GLY A 154 -5.82 -18.20 13.86
CA GLY A 154 -6.55 -18.44 12.62
C GLY A 154 -6.04 -17.54 11.49
N ALA A 155 -6.73 -17.56 10.34
CA ALA A 155 -6.29 -16.80 9.18
C ALA A 155 -6.41 -15.28 9.40
N VAL A 156 -5.29 -14.57 9.23
CA VAL A 156 -5.22 -13.12 9.16
C VAL A 156 -5.90 -12.66 7.86
N THR A 157 -6.89 -11.78 7.97
CA THR A 157 -7.79 -11.45 6.84
C THR A 157 -7.77 -9.97 6.52
N PHE A 158 -7.35 -9.62 5.30
CA PHE A 158 -7.29 -8.24 4.81
C PHE A 158 -8.59 -7.82 4.11
N ASN A 159 -9.75 -8.02 4.73
CA ASN A 159 -11.05 -7.72 4.12
C ASN A 159 -11.43 -6.22 4.14
N LYS A 160 -10.76 -5.42 4.97
CA LYS A 160 -11.02 -3.97 5.10
C LYS A 160 -10.14 -3.11 4.20
N VAL A 161 -9.08 -3.67 3.61
CA VAL A 161 -8.20 -2.94 2.69
C VAL A 161 -8.97 -2.50 1.45
N LYS A 162 -8.73 -1.26 1.02
CA LYS A 162 -9.34 -0.68 -0.18
C LYS A 162 -8.26 -0.17 -1.13
N LEU A 163 -8.33 -0.57 -2.40
CA LEU A 163 -7.40 -0.15 -3.44
C LEU A 163 -7.91 1.12 -4.14
N THR A 164 -7.04 2.12 -4.26
CA THR A 164 -7.34 3.45 -4.82
C THR A 164 -6.23 3.91 -5.75
N ASN A 165 -6.55 4.82 -6.67
CA ASN A 165 -5.60 5.54 -7.53
C ASN A 165 -5.46 7.03 -7.12
N LYS A 166 -5.96 7.40 -5.95
CA LYS A 166 -5.87 8.75 -5.39
C LYS A 166 -5.21 8.73 -4.01
N VAL A 167 -4.44 9.76 -3.72
CA VAL A 167 -3.87 10.02 -2.39
C VAL A 167 -5.01 10.54 -1.50
N ASN A 168 -5.75 9.63 -0.88
CA ASN A 168 -6.81 9.95 0.07
C ASN A 168 -6.51 9.25 1.41
N GLY A 169 -6.89 9.88 2.52
CA GLY A 169 -6.54 9.48 3.89
C GLY A 169 -6.97 8.06 4.32
N GLY A 170 -6.49 7.69 5.52
CA GLY A 170 -6.41 6.37 6.19
C GLY A 170 -7.23 5.16 5.70
N GLY A 171 -6.58 4.00 5.68
CA GLY A 171 -7.19 2.69 5.39
C GLY A 171 -7.28 2.30 3.91
N GLN A 172 -6.70 3.12 3.03
CA GLN A 172 -6.59 2.85 1.60
C GLN A 172 -5.15 2.53 1.23
N VAL A 173 -4.96 1.59 0.31
CA VAL A 173 -3.66 1.34 -0.31
C VAL A 173 -3.69 1.88 -1.71
N ARG A 174 -2.78 2.80 -1.99
CA ARG A 174 -2.52 3.28 -3.33
C ARG A 174 -1.67 2.25 -4.06
N THR A 175 -2.22 1.65 -5.11
CA THR A 175 -1.52 0.60 -5.88
C THR A 175 -0.91 1.10 -7.18
N LEU A 176 -1.15 2.36 -7.58
CA LEU A 176 -0.61 3.03 -8.77
C LEU A 176 -0.53 4.56 -8.53
#